data_AF-A0A2M7Q8W8-F1
#
_entry.id   AF-A0A2M7Q8W8-F1
#
_cell.length_a   1.000
_cell.length_b   1.000
_cell.length_c   1.000
_cell.angle_alpha   90.00
_cell.angle_beta   90.00
_cell.angle_gamma   90.00
#
_symmetry.space_group_name_H-M   'P 1'
#
loop_
_entity.id
_entity.type
_entity.pdbx_description
1 polymer ?
#
loop_
_entity_poly.entity_id
_entity_poly.type
_entity_poly.pdbx_seq_one_letter_code
_entity_poly.pdbx_strand_id
1 'polypeptide(L)'
;MNKIKIAINGFGRIGRLFLRQIISDPSASRRIEIVAINDLGDVENLRYLFKYDSVYGRFETPIDNIKFLQEKEPTKLPWKDLGVDIVVESTGVFESYEKAKTHLDAGAKRVVLTAPAKDADGDLGKTILIGINDDELESVKISSNASCTTNGIASVMAILNENPGIEKAVLNTIHAMTNTQTTVDSPVKGS
;
A
#
# COMPACT_ATOMS: atom_id res chain seq x y z
N MET A 1 21.40 6.46 13.25
CA MET A 1 20.77 5.33 12.54
C MET A 1 20.28 5.85 11.19
N ASN A 2 20.56 5.15 10.09
CA ASN A 2 20.05 5.54 8.78
C ASN A 2 18.53 5.28 8.73
N LYS A 3 17.75 6.21 8.19
CA LYS A 3 16.31 6.03 7.97
C LYS A 3 16.07 5.00 6.88
N ILE A 4 14.97 4.26 7.00
CA ILE A 4 14.47 3.36 5.95
C ILE A 4 13.88 4.24 4.84
N LYS A 5 14.37 4.07 3.62
CA LYS A 5 13.92 4.83 2.45
C LYS A 5 12.75 4.13 1.78
N ILE A 6 11.63 4.83 1.70
CA ILE A 6 10.39 4.30 1.13
C ILE A 6 10.02 5.11 -0.12
N ALA A 7 9.58 4.40 -1.16
CA ALA A 7 8.91 4.99 -2.32
C ALA A 7 7.44 4.55 -2.35
N ILE A 8 6.56 5.43 -2.85
CA ILE A 8 5.14 5.14 -3.02
C ILE A 8 4.86 5.04 -4.52
N ASN A 9 4.30 3.92 -4.98
CA ASN A 9 3.80 3.77 -6.35
C ASN A 9 2.26 3.85 -6.34
N GLY A 10 1.71 4.86 -7.00
CA GLY A 10 0.28 5.20 -6.95
C GLY A 10 -0.04 6.11 -5.78
N PHE A 11 -0.27 7.39 -6.05
CA PHE A 11 -0.58 8.42 -5.05
C PHE A 11 -2.08 8.69 -4.95
N GLY A 12 -2.85 7.60 -4.97
CA GLY A 12 -4.29 7.56 -4.75
C GLY A 12 -4.67 7.73 -3.27
N ARG A 13 -5.84 7.21 -2.87
CA ARG A 13 -6.32 7.34 -1.49
C ARG A 13 -5.33 6.75 -0.48
N ILE A 14 -4.87 5.52 -0.71
CA ILE A 14 -3.99 4.81 0.22
C ILE A 14 -2.60 5.44 0.27
N GLY A 15 -1.97 5.68 -0.88
CA GLY A 15 -0.64 6.32 -0.93
C GLY A 15 -0.59 7.68 -0.21
N ARG A 16 -1.62 8.53 -0.39
CA ARG A 16 -1.70 9.82 0.31
C ARG A 16 -1.88 9.67 1.81
N LEU A 17 -2.77 8.77 2.25
CA LEU A 17 -3.00 8.54 3.67
C LEU A 17 -1.80 7.91 4.36
N PHE A 18 -1.11 6.98 3.69
CA PHE A 18 0.15 6.41 4.17
C PHE A 18 1.18 7.51 4.44
N LEU A 19 1.41 8.42 3.48
CA LEU A 19 2.32 9.54 3.67
C LEU A 19 1.91 10.46 4.84
N ARG A 20 0.61 10.79 4.95
CA ARG A 20 0.11 11.59 6.09
C ARG A 20 0.39 10.90 7.43
N GLN A 21 0.22 9.59 7.52
CA GLN A 21 0.49 8.83 8.75
C GLN A 21 1.98 8.83 9.11
N ILE A 22 2.87 8.62 8.13
CA ILE A 22 4.31 8.68 8.35
C ILE A 22 4.76 10.05 8.86
N ILE A 23 4.22 11.14 8.30
CA ILE A 23 4.56 12.50 8.72
C ILE A 23 3.99 12.81 10.11
N SER A 24 2.76 12.37 10.39
CA SER A 24 2.06 12.71 11.65
C SER A 24 2.57 11.93 12.86
N ASP A 25 3.12 10.73 12.66
CA ASP A 25 3.68 9.91 13.74
C ASP A 25 5.18 10.25 13.96
N PRO A 26 5.56 10.83 15.12
CA PRO A 26 6.96 11.11 15.45
C PRO A 26 7.86 9.87 15.47
N SER A 27 7.29 8.70 15.81
CA SER A 27 8.01 7.43 15.81
C SER A 27 8.32 6.95 14.39
N ALA A 28 7.36 7.09 13.48
CA ALA A 28 7.52 6.77 12.07
C ALA A 28 8.48 7.76 11.37
N SER A 29 8.23 9.07 11.48
CA SER A 29 9.03 10.11 10.81
C SER A 29 10.52 10.15 11.21
N ARG A 30 10.87 9.65 12.41
CA ARG A 30 12.27 9.47 12.84
C ARG A 30 12.96 8.29 12.18
N ARG A 31 12.21 7.25 11.77
CA ARG A 31 12.74 5.99 11.25
C ARG A 31 12.58 5.85 9.74
N ILE A 32 11.61 6.53 9.15
CA ILE A 32 11.21 6.41 7.75
C ILE A 32 11.47 7.73 7.03
N GLU A 33 11.97 7.63 5.80
CA GLU A 33 12.14 8.72 4.85
C GLU A 33 11.40 8.38 3.56
N ILE A 34 10.47 9.23 3.14
CA ILE A 34 9.77 9.06 1.87
C ILE A 34 10.59 9.78 0.81
N VAL A 35 11.25 9.02 -0.06
CA VAL A 35 12.23 9.57 -1.03
C VAL A 35 11.61 9.85 -2.39
N ALA A 36 10.56 9.13 -2.76
CA ALA A 36 9.88 9.30 -4.04
C ALA A 36 8.41 8.89 -4.02
N ILE A 37 7.64 9.52 -4.90
CA ILE A 37 6.26 9.18 -5.22
C ILE A 37 6.18 9.05 -6.75
N ASN A 38 5.65 7.93 -7.23
CA ASN A 38 5.34 7.74 -8.64
C ASN A 38 3.82 7.73 -8.84
N ASP A 39 3.33 8.57 -9.74
CA ASP A 39 1.92 8.59 -10.18
C ASP A 39 1.82 9.26 -11.55
N LEU A 40 0.83 8.90 -12.37
CA LEU A 40 0.66 9.46 -13.71
C LEU A 40 -0.10 10.79 -13.72
N GLY A 41 -0.69 11.18 -12.59
CA GLY A 41 -1.37 12.45 -12.41
C GLY A 41 -0.42 13.65 -12.43
N ASP A 42 -0.97 14.81 -12.76
CA ASP A 42 -0.26 16.09 -12.67
C ASP A 42 0.20 16.37 -11.23
N VAL A 43 1.47 16.75 -11.06
CA VAL A 43 2.11 16.87 -9.73
C VAL A 43 1.44 17.94 -8.87
N GLU A 44 1.03 19.07 -9.45
CA GLU A 44 0.35 20.13 -8.70
C GLU A 44 -1.02 19.66 -8.21
N ASN A 45 -1.76 18.93 -9.04
CA ASN A 45 -3.00 18.29 -8.62
C ASN A 45 -2.79 17.24 -7.53
N LEU A 46 -1.72 16.44 -7.61
CA LEU A 46 -1.39 15.45 -6.58
C LEU A 46 -1.05 16.12 -5.23
N ARG A 47 -0.31 17.22 -5.25
CA ARG A 47 -0.04 18.05 -4.06
C ARG A 47 -1.33 18.66 -3.50
N TYR A 48 -2.19 19.17 -4.36
CA TYR A 48 -3.51 19.67 -3.97
C TYR A 48 -4.34 18.59 -3.28
N LEU A 49 -4.45 17.39 -3.87
CA LEU A 49 -5.19 16.26 -3.31
C LEU A 49 -4.55 15.69 -2.04
N PHE A 50 -3.25 15.90 -1.83
CA PHE A 50 -2.58 15.59 -0.58
C PHE A 50 -2.88 16.64 0.50
N LYS A 51 -2.97 17.92 0.15
CA LYS A 51 -3.32 18.99 1.09
C LYS A 51 -4.80 18.92 1.48
N TYR A 52 -5.71 18.69 0.55
CA TYR A 52 -7.15 18.71 0.77
C TYR A 52 -7.74 17.30 0.65
N ASP A 53 -8.21 16.75 1.76
CA ASP A 53 -8.92 15.47 1.82
C ASP A 53 -10.33 15.68 2.35
N SER A 54 -11.35 15.24 1.59
CA SER A 54 -12.75 15.41 1.97
C SER A 54 -13.15 14.64 3.23
N VAL A 55 -12.45 13.53 3.54
CA VAL A 55 -12.77 12.66 4.69
C VAL A 55 -11.92 13.05 5.89
N TYR A 56 -10.63 13.29 5.67
CA TYR A 56 -9.66 13.51 6.76
C TYR A 56 -9.20 14.96 6.90
N GLY A 57 -9.83 15.88 6.18
CA GLY A 57 -9.56 17.31 6.27
C GLY A 57 -8.22 17.74 5.65
N ARG A 58 -7.80 18.94 6.04
CA ARG A 58 -6.60 19.60 5.51
C ARG A 58 -5.33 19.06 6.16
N PHE A 59 -4.27 18.97 5.39
CA PHE A 59 -2.93 18.62 5.85
C PHE A 59 -1.94 19.67 5.36
N GLU A 60 -1.47 20.51 6.27
CA GLU A 60 -0.71 21.72 5.93
C GLU A 60 0.79 21.47 5.72
N THR A 61 1.29 20.27 6.06
CA THR A 61 2.72 19.97 5.88
C THR A 61 3.04 19.81 4.39
N PRO A 62 3.93 20.64 3.82
CA PRO A 62 4.33 20.53 2.43
C PRO A 62 5.18 19.27 2.20
N ILE A 63 5.17 18.77 0.97
CA ILE A 63 5.89 17.56 0.55
C ILE A 63 6.87 17.89 -0.60
N ASP A 64 7.41 19.10 -0.61
CA ASP A 64 8.21 19.66 -1.72
C ASP A 64 9.60 19.01 -1.81
N ASN A 65 10.06 18.42 -0.71
CA ASN A 65 11.31 17.67 -0.62
C ASN A 65 11.20 16.23 -1.17
N ILE A 66 10.01 15.77 -1.55
CA ILE A 66 9.81 14.42 -2.08
C ILE A 66 9.86 14.45 -3.61
N LYS A 67 10.65 13.55 -4.22
CA LYS A 67 10.76 13.45 -5.67
C LYS A 67 9.49 12.86 -6.27
N PHE A 68 8.83 13.60 -7.17
CA PHE A 68 7.74 13.08 -7.97
C PHE A 68 8.26 12.48 -9.28
N LEU A 69 7.71 11.32 -9.63
CA LEU A 69 7.98 10.57 -10.85
C LEU A 69 6.65 10.31 -11.55
N GLN A 70 6.68 10.21 -12.89
CA GLN A 70 5.49 9.94 -13.71
C GLN A 70 5.82 8.85 -14.74
N GLU A 71 6.19 7.68 -14.25
CA GLU A 71 6.58 6.53 -15.07
C GLU A 71 5.53 5.41 -14.96
N LYS A 72 5.15 4.85 -16.10
CA LYS A 72 4.13 3.81 -16.21
C LYS A 72 4.72 2.41 -16.04
N GLU A 73 5.97 2.21 -16.43
CA GLU A 73 6.67 0.93 -16.36
C GLU A 73 7.58 0.88 -15.13
N PRO A 74 7.27 0.05 -14.10
CA PRO A 74 8.05 0.04 -12.86
C PRO A 74 9.53 -0.26 -13.03
N THR A 75 9.90 -1.03 -14.06
CA THR A 75 11.29 -1.38 -14.38
C THR A 75 12.15 -0.18 -14.77
N LYS A 76 11.53 0.94 -15.19
CA LYS A 76 12.22 2.20 -15.53
C LYS A 76 12.35 3.15 -14.34
N LEU A 77 11.73 2.84 -13.20
CA LEU A 77 11.81 3.68 -12.01
C LEU A 77 13.22 3.59 -11.40
N PRO A 78 13.82 4.73 -10.99
CA PRO A 78 15.20 4.77 -10.51
C PRO A 78 15.32 4.35 -9.03
N TRP A 79 14.70 3.24 -8.63
CA TRP A 79 14.69 2.78 -7.22
C TRP A 79 16.09 2.49 -6.70
N LYS A 80 16.93 1.87 -7.53
CA LYS A 80 18.35 1.64 -7.20
C LYS A 80 19.09 2.95 -6.90
N ASP A 81 18.97 3.94 -7.77
CA ASP A 81 19.70 5.21 -7.67
C ASP A 81 19.22 6.04 -6.47
N LEU A 82 17.94 5.96 -6.15
CA LEU A 82 17.34 6.61 -4.98
C LEU A 82 17.62 5.85 -3.68
N GLY A 83 18.14 4.62 -3.75
CA GLY A 83 18.42 3.76 -2.62
C GLY A 83 17.14 3.32 -1.88
N VAL A 84 16.08 3.01 -2.62
CA VAL A 84 14.78 2.61 -2.06
C VAL A 84 14.89 1.26 -1.37
N ASP A 85 14.55 1.21 -0.09
CA ASP A 85 14.46 -0.03 0.67
C ASP A 85 13.12 -0.72 0.43
N ILE A 86 12.02 0.04 0.48
CA ILE A 86 10.66 -0.50 0.37
C ILE A 86 9.84 0.30 -0.63
N VAL A 87 9.16 -0.38 -1.54
CA VAL A 87 8.09 0.21 -2.34
C VAL A 87 6.73 -0.12 -1.72
N VAL A 88 5.91 0.90 -1.49
CA VAL A 88 4.48 0.73 -1.22
C VAL A 88 3.74 0.77 -2.56
N GLU A 89 3.23 -0.37 -2.97
CA GLU A 89 2.50 -0.53 -4.23
C GLU A 89 0.99 -0.36 -3.98
N SER A 90 0.51 0.86 -4.30
CA SER A 90 -0.86 1.30 -4.08
C SER A 90 -1.57 1.80 -5.35
N THR A 91 -1.12 1.35 -6.53
CA THR A 91 -1.80 1.65 -7.81
C THR A 91 -3.04 0.80 -8.03
N GLY A 92 -3.06 -0.42 -7.49
CA GLY A 92 -4.06 -1.45 -7.82
C GLY A 92 -3.88 -2.07 -9.21
N VAL A 93 -2.77 -1.78 -9.91
CA VAL A 93 -2.46 -2.34 -11.24
C VAL A 93 -1.47 -3.51 -11.14
N PHE A 94 -0.45 -3.36 -10.28
CA PHE A 94 0.56 -4.40 -10.01
C PHE A 94 0.11 -5.31 -8.86
N GLU A 95 -1.09 -5.86 -9.00
CA GLU A 95 -1.87 -6.58 -7.98
C GLU A 95 -1.51 -8.08 -7.82
N SER A 96 -0.33 -8.50 -8.25
CA SER A 96 0.17 -9.86 -8.08
C SER A 96 1.66 -9.82 -7.70
N TYR A 97 2.15 -10.83 -6.99
CA TYR A 97 3.56 -10.92 -6.62
C TYR A 97 4.47 -10.90 -7.85
N GLU A 98 4.08 -11.60 -8.92
CA GLU A 98 4.81 -11.57 -10.19
C GLU A 98 4.91 -10.17 -10.80
N LYS A 99 3.80 -9.43 -10.85
CA LYS A 99 3.79 -8.07 -11.39
C LYS A 99 4.58 -7.11 -10.52
N ALA A 100 4.45 -7.25 -9.20
CA ALA A 100 5.13 -6.42 -8.21
C ALA A 100 6.65 -6.63 -8.19
N LYS A 101 7.13 -7.82 -8.62
CA LYS A 101 8.56 -8.14 -8.73
C LYS A 101 9.32 -7.14 -9.60
N THR A 102 8.67 -6.50 -10.57
CA THR A 102 9.28 -5.45 -11.40
C THR A 102 9.87 -4.29 -10.59
N HIS A 103 9.34 -4.00 -9.39
CA HIS A 103 9.94 -3.02 -8.47
C HIS A 103 11.26 -3.52 -7.86
N LEU A 104 11.37 -4.81 -7.56
CA LEU A 104 12.64 -5.42 -7.13
C LEU A 104 13.67 -5.38 -8.26
N ASP A 105 13.24 -5.66 -9.49
CA ASP A 105 14.10 -5.60 -10.68
C ASP A 105 14.62 -4.17 -10.95
N ALA A 106 13.81 -3.15 -10.63
CA ALA A 106 14.20 -1.73 -10.65
C ALA A 106 15.13 -1.31 -9.48
N GLY A 107 15.36 -2.20 -8.51
CA GLY A 107 16.35 -2.05 -7.45
C GLY A 107 15.80 -1.74 -6.06
N ALA A 108 14.49 -1.82 -5.83
CA ALA A 108 13.94 -1.81 -4.48
C ALA A 108 14.31 -3.11 -3.74
N LYS A 109 14.48 -3.07 -2.41
CA LYS A 109 14.83 -4.27 -1.64
C LYS A 109 13.60 -5.11 -1.26
N ARG A 110 12.46 -4.45 -1.02
CA ARG A 110 11.17 -5.05 -0.65
C ARG A 110 10.01 -4.30 -1.31
N VAL A 111 8.87 -4.98 -1.42
CA VAL A 111 7.62 -4.42 -1.96
C VAL A 111 6.45 -4.82 -1.04
N VAL A 112 5.56 -3.89 -0.76
CA VAL A 112 4.32 -4.13 -0.01
C VAL A 112 3.13 -3.75 -0.89
N LEU A 113 2.32 -4.72 -1.26
CA LEU A 113 1.04 -4.50 -1.93
C LEU A 113 0.00 -4.01 -0.92
N THR A 114 -0.75 -2.97 -1.27
CA THR A 114 -1.84 -2.45 -0.42
C THR A 114 -3.22 -3.05 -0.75
N ALA A 115 -3.24 -4.22 -1.39
CA ALA A 115 -4.43 -4.96 -1.80
C ALA A 115 -4.12 -6.47 -1.77
N PRO A 116 -5.13 -7.36 -1.72
CA PRO A 116 -4.93 -8.80 -1.87
C PRO A 116 -4.20 -9.11 -3.19
N ALA A 117 -3.19 -9.97 -3.11
CA ALA A 117 -2.53 -10.46 -4.30
C ALA A 117 -3.49 -11.37 -5.10
N LYS A 118 -3.36 -11.36 -6.44
CA LYS A 118 -4.14 -12.23 -7.34
C LYS A 118 -3.55 -13.62 -7.53
N ASP A 119 -2.26 -13.78 -7.25
CA ASP A 119 -1.56 -15.06 -7.21
C ASP A 119 -1.55 -15.63 -5.78
N ALA A 120 -1.36 -16.95 -5.68
CA ALA A 120 -1.32 -17.63 -4.40
C ALA A 120 -0.02 -17.33 -3.64
N ASP A 121 -0.10 -17.36 -2.32
CA ASP A 121 1.05 -17.24 -1.44
C ASP A 121 2.09 -18.35 -1.70
N GLY A 122 3.36 -17.99 -1.64
CA GLY A 122 4.48 -18.90 -1.88
C GLY A 122 5.84 -18.22 -1.69
N ASP A 123 6.87 -18.75 -2.35
CA ASP A 123 8.24 -18.24 -2.20
C ASP A 123 8.42 -16.80 -2.73
N LEU A 124 7.60 -16.40 -3.70
CA LEU A 124 7.68 -15.08 -4.32
C LEU A 124 7.09 -13.99 -3.43
N GLY A 125 6.03 -14.31 -2.71
CA GLY A 125 5.36 -13.39 -1.80
C GLY A 125 4.25 -14.05 -1.00
N LYS A 126 3.88 -13.39 0.10
CA LYS A 126 2.86 -13.87 1.03
C LYS A 126 1.95 -12.75 1.51
N THR A 127 0.75 -13.11 1.91
CA THR A 127 -0.16 -12.20 2.61
C THR A 127 0.26 -12.14 4.07
N ILE A 128 0.60 -10.93 4.52
CA ILE A 128 1.11 -10.68 5.87
C ILE A 128 0.16 -9.73 6.58
N LEU A 129 -0.33 -10.16 7.74
CA LEU A 129 -1.20 -9.40 8.61
C LEU A 129 -0.47 -9.10 9.92
N ILE A 130 -0.29 -7.83 10.22
CA ILE A 130 0.40 -7.38 11.43
C ILE A 130 -0.34 -7.86 12.68
N GLY A 131 0.37 -8.55 13.57
CA GLY A 131 -0.18 -9.14 14.79
C GLY A 131 -0.80 -10.52 14.61
N ILE A 132 -0.69 -11.12 13.42
CA ILE A 132 -1.24 -12.46 13.11
C ILE A 132 -0.13 -13.38 12.59
N ASN A 133 0.61 -12.94 11.57
CA ASN A 133 1.69 -13.72 10.95
C ASN A 133 2.85 -12.84 10.43
N ASP A 134 3.12 -11.72 11.11
CA ASP A 134 4.17 -10.77 10.71
C ASP A 134 5.60 -11.30 10.86
N ASP A 135 5.80 -12.41 11.56
CA ASP A 135 7.06 -13.15 11.59
C ASP A 135 7.42 -13.72 10.21
N GLU A 136 6.44 -14.07 9.39
CA GLU A 136 6.67 -14.57 8.03
C GLU A 136 7.25 -13.51 7.08
N LEU A 137 7.23 -12.24 7.46
CA LEU A 137 7.76 -11.13 6.66
C LEU A 137 9.27 -11.29 6.37
N GLU A 138 10.01 -12.00 7.21
CA GLU A 138 11.43 -12.28 6.99
C GLU A 138 11.66 -13.27 5.84
N SER A 139 10.67 -14.13 5.56
CA SER A 139 10.78 -15.18 4.54
C SER A 139 10.58 -14.69 3.10
N VAL A 140 10.01 -13.49 2.92
CA VAL A 140 9.64 -12.95 1.61
C VAL A 140 10.13 -11.53 1.38
N LYS A 141 10.30 -11.14 0.11
CA LYS A 141 10.62 -9.76 -0.28
C LYS A 141 9.41 -8.98 -0.76
N ILE A 142 8.34 -9.67 -1.16
CA ILE A 142 7.08 -9.08 -1.57
C ILE A 142 6.02 -9.56 -0.59
N SER A 143 5.28 -8.64 0.00
CA SER A 143 4.14 -8.99 0.85
C SER A 143 2.88 -8.30 0.38
N SER A 144 1.73 -8.92 0.63
CA SER A 144 0.43 -8.27 0.55
C SER A 144 -0.05 -7.92 1.95
N ASN A 145 -0.45 -6.67 2.18
CA ASN A 145 -1.13 -6.26 3.41
C ASN A 145 -2.65 -6.55 3.36
N ALA A 146 -3.05 -7.52 2.52
CA ALA A 146 -4.42 -7.95 2.28
C ALA A 146 -5.38 -6.79 1.94
N SER A 147 -6.65 -6.92 2.34
CA SER A 147 -7.68 -5.88 2.21
C SER A 147 -7.96 -5.20 3.56
N CYS A 148 -8.63 -4.04 3.51
CA CYS A 148 -9.14 -3.37 4.70
C CYS A 148 -10.11 -4.25 5.51
N THR A 149 -10.99 -5.00 4.83
CA THR A 149 -11.91 -5.95 5.49
C THR A 149 -11.15 -7.08 6.16
N THR A 150 -10.13 -7.64 5.51
CA THR A 150 -9.28 -8.69 6.10
C THR A 150 -8.62 -8.18 7.38
N ASN A 151 -7.98 -7.01 7.34
CA ASN A 151 -7.36 -6.41 8.53
C ASN A 151 -8.38 -6.10 9.63
N GLY A 152 -9.58 -5.66 9.27
CA GLY A 152 -10.64 -5.32 10.23
C GLY A 152 -11.19 -6.51 11.01
N ILE A 153 -11.12 -7.73 10.45
CA ILE A 153 -11.69 -8.93 11.08
C ILE A 153 -10.64 -9.94 11.55
N ALA A 154 -9.41 -9.87 11.05
CA ALA A 154 -8.39 -10.91 11.27
C ALA A 154 -8.07 -11.15 12.76
N SER A 155 -7.93 -10.10 13.56
CA SER A 155 -7.64 -10.23 14.99
C SER A 155 -8.78 -10.89 15.76
N VAL A 156 -10.03 -10.54 15.43
CA VAL A 156 -11.22 -11.19 16.02
C VAL A 156 -11.27 -12.66 15.63
N MET A 157 -11.00 -12.97 14.35
CA MET A 157 -10.97 -14.35 13.86
C MET A 157 -9.85 -15.16 14.51
N ALA A 158 -8.67 -14.58 14.73
CA ALA A 158 -7.57 -15.26 15.39
C ALA A 158 -7.94 -15.66 16.83
N ILE A 159 -8.51 -14.73 17.62
CA ILE A 159 -8.97 -15.01 18.98
C ILE A 159 -10.03 -16.11 19.00
N LEU A 160 -11.06 -15.98 18.12
CA LEU A 160 -12.13 -16.96 18.04
C LEU A 160 -11.64 -18.34 17.58
N ASN A 161 -10.64 -18.38 16.69
CA ASN A 161 -10.04 -19.62 16.22
C ASN A 161 -9.17 -20.30 17.28
N GLU A 162 -8.48 -19.55 18.12
CA GLU A 162 -7.73 -20.09 19.26
C GLU A 162 -8.67 -20.69 20.32
N ASN A 163 -9.71 -19.95 20.69
CA ASN A 163 -10.71 -20.40 21.65
C ASN A 163 -11.98 -19.52 21.51
N PRO A 164 -13.15 -20.09 21.15
CA PRO A 164 -13.56 -21.50 21.26
C PRO A 164 -13.15 -22.43 20.11
N GLY A 165 -12.51 -21.92 19.05
CA GLY A 165 -12.40 -22.62 17.78
C GLY A 165 -13.57 -22.29 16.85
N ILE A 166 -13.34 -22.34 15.54
CA ILE A 166 -14.33 -22.01 14.51
C ILE A 166 -14.58 -23.23 13.63
N GLU A 167 -15.80 -23.76 13.66
CA GLU A 167 -16.20 -24.81 12.70
C GLU A 167 -16.64 -24.19 11.37
N LYS A 168 -17.45 -23.13 11.42
CA LYS A 168 -17.98 -22.38 10.26
C LYS A 168 -18.17 -20.92 10.62
N ALA A 169 -17.91 -20.03 9.67
CA ALA A 169 -18.15 -18.60 9.80
C ALA A 169 -18.74 -18.03 8.51
N VAL A 170 -19.58 -17.02 8.65
CA VAL A 170 -20.08 -16.19 7.55
C VAL A 170 -19.76 -14.74 7.90
N LEU A 171 -19.11 -14.04 6.98
CA LEU A 171 -18.77 -12.63 7.12
C LEU A 171 -19.64 -11.79 6.20
N ASN A 172 -20.27 -10.75 6.75
CA ASN A 172 -20.91 -9.70 5.99
C ASN A 172 -20.34 -8.35 6.45
N THR A 173 -19.94 -7.51 5.50
CA THR A 173 -19.41 -6.17 5.76
C THR A 173 -20.32 -5.13 5.14
N ILE A 174 -20.82 -4.19 5.95
CA ILE A 174 -21.42 -2.95 5.45
C ILE A 174 -20.26 -1.99 5.20
N HIS A 175 -19.90 -1.80 3.93
CA HIS A 175 -18.67 -1.12 3.53
C HIS A 175 -18.95 0.25 2.91
N ALA A 176 -18.08 1.23 3.18
CA ALA A 176 -18.13 2.54 2.53
C ALA A 176 -17.85 2.42 1.02
N MET A 177 -18.38 3.35 0.22
CA MET A 177 -18.12 3.35 -1.22
C MET A 177 -16.63 3.60 -1.52
N THR A 178 -16.14 2.97 -2.57
CA THR A 178 -14.73 3.09 -3.01
C THR A 178 -14.64 3.62 -4.45
N ASN A 179 -13.42 3.94 -4.89
CA ASN A 179 -13.16 4.50 -6.23
C ASN A 179 -13.36 3.51 -7.38
N THR A 180 -13.67 2.24 -7.10
CA THR A 180 -14.04 1.26 -8.13
C THR A 180 -15.52 1.28 -8.46
N GLN A 181 -16.34 1.96 -7.64
CA GLN A 181 -17.76 2.21 -7.90
C GLN A 181 -17.95 3.49 -8.71
N THR A 182 -19.01 3.52 -9.52
CA THR A 182 -19.36 4.68 -10.34
C THR A 182 -20.34 5.59 -9.60
N THR A 183 -20.22 6.90 -9.81
CA THR A 183 -21.13 7.89 -9.20
C THR A 183 -22.47 7.98 -9.91
N VAL A 184 -22.50 7.56 -11.18
CA VAL A 184 -23.69 7.45 -12.03
C VAL A 184 -23.75 6.03 -12.58
N ASP A 185 -24.94 5.58 -12.97
CA ASP A 185 -25.12 4.26 -13.56
C ASP A 185 -24.27 4.14 -14.83
N SER A 186 -23.40 3.14 -14.87
CA SER A 186 -22.42 2.95 -15.94
C SER A 186 -21.94 1.49 -15.98
N PRO A 187 -21.47 1.00 -17.14
CA PRO A 187 -20.79 -0.29 -17.21
C PRO A 187 -19.58 -0.31 -16.29
N VAL A 188 -19.42 -1.40 -15.53
CA VAL A 188 -18.32 -1.56 -14.59
C VAL A 188 -17.18 -2.35 -15.23
N LYS A 189 -15.94 -2.03 -14.87
CA LYS A 189 -14.77 -2.72 -15.41
C LYS A 189 -14.76 -4.17 -14.89
N GLY A 190 -14.91 -5.14 -15.79
CA GLY A 190 -14.94 -6.56 -15.44
C GLY A 190 -16.34 -7.20 -15.40
N SER A 191 -17.40 -6.46 -15.78
CA SER A 191 -18.68 -7.06 -16.20
C SER A 191 -18.65 -7.58 -17.62
#